data_AF-A0A2A6FJ25-F1
#
_entry.id   AF-A0A2A6FJ25-F1
#
_cell.length_a   1.000
_cell.length_b   1.000
_cell.length_c   1.000
_cell.angle_alpha   90.00
_cell.angle_beta   90.00
_cell.angle_gamma   90.00
#
_symmetry.space_group_name_H-M   'P 1'
#
loop_
_entity.id
_entity.type
_entity.pdbx_description
1 polymer ?
#
loop_
_entity_poly.entity_id
_entity_poly.type
_entity_poly.pdbx_seq_one_letter_code
_entity_poly.pdbx_strand_id
1 'polypeptide(L)'
;MAYAQKLNAFPDKRETARQRAQAALEALTDEEDVAITKDALADPDNPPADDLFRRRGRPRLEYPKEAVKLRIDADVLEHFRADGQGWQTRMNDALRKVAGLK
;
A
#
# COMPACT_ATOMS: atom_id res chain seq x y z
N MET A 1 -21.35 16.82 -6.57
CA MET A 1 -21.75 15.41 -6.83
C MET A 1 -20.96 14.72 -7.96
N ALA A 2 -20.07 15.40 -8.70
CA ALA A 2 -19.35 14.82 -9.86
C ALA A 2 -17.86 14.48 -9.62
N TYR A 3 -17.39 14.39 -8.36
CA TYR A 3 -15.98 14.10 -8.05
C TYR A 3 -15.72 12.65 -7.63
N ALA A 4 -16.75 11.94 -7.16
CA ALA A 4 -16.63 10.52 -6.76
C ALA A 4 -16.52 9.55 -7.94
N GLN A 5 -16.83 9.99 -9.17
CA GLN A 5 -16.87 9.14 -10.36
C GLN A 5 -15.50 8.96 -11.04
N LYS A 6 -14.49 9.79 -10.74
CA LYS A 6 -13.17 9.73 -11.40
C LYS A 6 -12.08 8.97 -10.61
N LEU A 7 -12.40 8.45 -9.42
CA LEU A 7 -11.48 7.59 -8.67
C LEU A 7 -11.48 6.11 -9.13
N ASN A 8 -12.45 5.70 -9.96
CA ASN A 8 -12.60 4.33 -10.45
C ASN A 8 -11.91 4.08 -11.82
N ALA A 9 -11.17 5.05 -12.37
CA ALA A 9 -10.66 4.99 -13.74
C ALA A 9 -9.22 4.43 -13.87
N PHE A 10 -8.52 4.21 -12.77
CA PHE A 10 -7.20 3.58 -12.77
C PHE A 10 -7.33 2.15 -12.24
N PRO A 11 -6.87 1.12 -12.97
CA PRO A 11 -6.87 -0.24 -12.45
C PRO A 11 -6.08 -0.27 -11.15
N ASP A 12 -6.63 -0.90 -10.11
CA ASP A 12 -5.90 -1.11 -8.86
C ASP A 12 -4.65 -1.93 -9.21
N LYS A 13 -3.48 -1.28 -9.10
CA LYS A 13 -2.17 -1.90 -9.38
C LYS A 13 -2.03 -3.22 -8.61
N ARG A 14 -2.69 -3.38 -7.47
CA ARG A 14 -2.68 -4.61 -6.67
C ARG A 14 -3.61 -5.68 -7.19
N GLU A 15 -4.77 -5.31 -7.72
CA GLU A 15 -5.67 -6.27 -8.37
C GLU A 15 -4.99 -6.86 -9.61
N THR A 16 -4.33 -6.02 -10.41
CA THR A 16 -3.53 -6.51 -11.54
C THR A 16 -2.35 -7.38 -11.08
N ALA A 17 -1.71 -7.06 -9.96
CA ALA A 17 -0.65 -7.89 -9.38
C ALA A 17 -1.18 -9.24 -8.86
N ARG A 18 -2.36 -9.25 -8.22
CA ARG A 18 -3.04 -10.48 -7.77
C ARG A 18 -3.44 -11.35 -8.94
N GLN A 19 -4.03 -10.77 -9.98
CA GLN A 19 -4.41 -11.50 -11.20
C GLN A 19 -3.18 -12.13 -11.86
N ARG A 20 -2.05 -11.43 -11.91
CA ARG A 20 -0.78 -12.00 -12.40
C ARG A 20 -0.27 -13.13 -11.52
N ALA A 21 -0.32 -12.98 -10.20
CA ALA A 21 0.10 -14.03 -9.27
C ALA A 21 -0.81 -15.26 -9.37
N GLN A 22 -2.12 -15.06 -9.50
CA GLN A 22 -3.10 -16.12 -9.66
C GLN A 22 -2.90 -16.86 -10.99
N ALA A 23 -2.73 -16.12 -12.10
CA ALA A 23 -2.46 -16.72 -13.40
C ALA A 23 -1.13 -17.49 -13.42
N ALA A 24 -0.11 -17.00 -12.70
CA ALA A 24 1.17 -17.71 -12.56
C ALA A 24 1.02 -19.00 -11.75
N LEU A 25 0.20 -18.98 -10.69
CA LEU A 25 -0.10 -20.18 -9.89
C LEU A 25 -0.88 -21.21 -10.72
N GLU A 26 -1.86 -20.77 -11.49
CA GLU A 26 -2.67 -21.64 -12.35
C GLU A 26 -1.87 -22.22 -13.53
N ALA A 27 -0.83 -21.52 -13.98
CA ALA A 27 0.05 -21.99 -15.05
C ALA A 27 1.15 -22.94 -14.57
N LEU A 28 1.40 -23.03 -13.25
CA LEU A 28 2.44 -23.90 -12.70
C LEU A 28 2.00 -25.36 -12.80
N THR A 29 2.86 -26.20 -13.37
CA THR A 29 2.62 -27.64 -13.44
C THR A 29 3.03 -28.34 -12.15
N ASP A 30 2.41 -29.49 -11.86
CA ASP A 30 2.75 -30.29 -10.68
C ASP A 30 4.22 -30.73 -10.66
N GLU A 31 4.81 -31.00 -11.83
CA GLU A 31 6.22 -31.38 -11.96
C GLU A 31 7.16 -30.22 -11.60
N GLU A 32 6.83 -29.00 -12.04
CA GLU A 32 7.58 -27.80 -11.72
C GLU A 32 7.48 -27.45 -10.23
N ASP A 33 6.30 -27.61 -9.62
CA ASP A 33 6.11 -27.38 -8.18
C ASP A 33 6.96 -28.34 -7.32
N VAL A 34 7.04 -29.61 -7.72
CA VAL A 34 7.90 -30.61 -7.07
C VAL A 34 9.39 -30.26 -7.20
N ALA A 35 9.82 -29.81 -8.39
CA ALA A 35 11.20 -29.39 -8.62
C ALA A 35 11.57 -28.17 -7.76
N ILE A 36 10.71 -27.14 -7.73
CA ILE A 36 10.90 -25.92 -6.92
C ILE A 36 10.97 -26.27 -5.43
N THR A 37 10.07 -27.13 -4.95
CA THR A 37 10.05 -27.56 -3.55
C THR A 37 11.31 -28.32 -3.16
N LYS A 38 11.80 -29.20 -4.04
CA LYS A 38 13.04 -29.95 -3.81
C LYS A 38 14.24 -29.01 -3.71
N ASP A 39 14.34 -28.03 -4.60
CA ASP A 39 15.44 -27.05 -4.61
C ASP A 39 15.41 -26.18 -3.35
N ALA A 40 14.22 -25.73 -2.91
CA ALA A 40 14.07 -24.97 -1.67
C ALA A 40 14.43 -25.78 -0.41
N LEU A 41 14.11 -27.09 -0.38
CA LEU A 41 14.51 -27.95 0.73
C LEU A 41 16.02 -28.23 0.76
N ALA A 42 16.70 -28.15 -0.38
CA ALA A 42 18.13 -28.33 -0.48
C ALA A 42 18.92 -27.08 -0.07
N ASP A 43 18.29 -25.90 -0.01
CA ASP A 43 18.88 -24.62 0.39
C ASP A 43 18.55 -24.29 1.87
N PRO A 44 19.52 -24.42 2.80
CA PRO A 44 19.31 -24.11 4.22
C PRO A 44 19.01 -22.63 4.51
N ASP A 45 19.43 -21.71 3.63
CA ASP A 45 19.25 -20.27 3.82
C ASP A 45 17.90 -19.78 3.25
N ASN A 46 17.23 -20.61 2.44
CA ASN A 46 15.95 -20.29 1.82
C ASN A 46 14.97 -21.47 1.83
N PRO A 47 14.59 -21.97 3.03
CA PRO A 47 13.62 -23.05 3.13
C PRO A 47 12.23 -22.60 2.66
N PRO A 48 11.35 -23.54 2.27
CA PRO A 48 9.96 -23.23 1.93
C PRO A 48 9.27 -22.43 3.03
N ALA A 49 8.53 -21.40 2.65
CA ALA A 49 7.86 -20.51 3.59
C ALA A 49 6.74 -21.23 4.36
N ASP A 50 6.84 -21.27 5.69
CA ASP A 50 5.74 -21.69 6.56
C ASP A 50 4.67 -20.58 6.73
N ASP A 51 3.53 -20.94 7.35
CA ASP A 51 2.41 -20.01 7.59
C ASP A 51 2.78 -18.82 8.51
N LEU A 52 3.86 -18.92 9.29
CA LEU A 52 4.36 -17.85 10.15
C LEU A 52 5.17 -16.81 9.33
N PHE A 53 5.92 -17.24 8.31
CA PHE A 53 6.65 -16.35 7.40
C PHE A 53 5.73 -15.59 6.42
N ARG A 54 4.53 -16.11 6.15
CA ARG A 54 3.56 -15.51 5.21
C ARG A 54 2.96 -14.20 5.74
N ARG A 55 3.05 -13.92 7.04
CA ARG A 55 2.50 -12.71 7.71
C ARG A 55 3.42 -11.48 7.68
N ARG A 56 4.32 -11.34 6.70
CA ARG A 56 5.19 -10.15 6.64
C ARG A 56 4.45 -8.92 6.10
N GLY A 57 4.03 -8.03 7.01
CA GLY A 57 3.63 -6.65 6.72
C GLY A 57 2.73 -6.01 7.78
N ARG A 58 2.80 -4.67 7.92
CA ARG A 58 1.78 -3.93 8.68
C ARG A 58 0.41 -4.21 8.05
N PRO A 59 -0.65 -4.48 8.84
CA PRO A 59 -1.99 -4.63 8.33
C PRO A 59 -2.37 -3.48 7.41
N ARG A 60 -3.11 -3.80 6.35
CA ARG A 60 -3.52 -2.80 5.36
C ARG A 60 -4.40 -1.76 6.03
N LEU A 61 -4.07 -0.48 5.82
CA LEU A 61 -4.99 0.59 6.15
C LEU A 61 -6.11 0.58 5.11
N GLU A 62 -7.36 0.58 5.59
CA GLU A 62 -8.56 0.64 4.74
C GLU A 62 -8.62 1.95 3.97
N TYR A 63 -8.15 3.05 4.58
CA TYR A 63 -8.09 4.38 4.00
C TYR A 63 -6.69 5.00 4.16
N PRO A 64 -5.76 4.75 3.21
CA PRO A 64 -4.44 5.38 3.24
C PRO A 64 -4.51 6.88 2.91
N LYS A 65 -3.51 7.66 3.35
CA LYS A 65 -3.37 9.07 2.96
C LYS A 65 -3.02 9.17 1.48
N GLU A 66 -3.68 10.05 0.75
CA GLU A 66 -3.38 10.32 -0.67
C GLU A 66 -2.35 11.45 -0.80
N ALA A 67 -1.30 11.21 -1.59
CA ALA A 67 -0.31 12.23 -1.91
C ALA A 67 -0.81 13.07 -3.09
N VAL A 68 -1.15 14.33 -2.84
CA VAL A 68 -1.63 15.27 -3.86
C VAL A 68 -0.66 16.43 -4.05
N LYS A 69 -0.59 16.97 -5.27
CA LYS A 69 0.13 18.21 -5.58
C LYS A 69 -0.84 19.38 -5.42
N LEU A 70 -0.73 20.12 -4.32
CA LEU A 70 -1.55 21.29 -4.01
C LEU A 70 -0.66 22.53 -3.83
N ARG A 71 -1.13 23.69 -4.28
CA ARG A 71 -0.54 24.99 -3.92
C ARG A 71 -1.25 25.52 -2.68
N ILE A 72 -0.48 25.87 -1.67
CA ILE A 72 -0.94 26.43 -0.39
C ILE A 72 -0.26 27.78 -0.24
N ASP A 73 -0.95 28.76 0.35
CA ASP A 73 -0.40 30.07 0.65
C ASP A 73 0.86 29.95 1.53
N ALA A 74 1.81 30.87 1.30
CA ALA A 74 3.14 30.78 1.90
C ALA A 74 3.12 30.98 3.42
N ASP A 75 2.27 31.89 3.90
CA ASP A 75 2.07 32.19 5.32
C ASP A 75 1.48 30.99 6.09
N VAL A 76 0.53 30.27 5.48
CA VAL A 76 -0.04 29.04 6.05
C VAL A 76 1.03 27.96 6.16
N LEU A 77 1.86 27.78 5.12
CA LEU A 77 2.96 26.81 5.17
C LEU A 77 4.01 27.19 6.23
N GLU A 78 4.34 28.48 6.35
CA GLU A 78 5.27 28.99 7.36
C GLU A 78 4.74 28.72 8.77
N HIS A 79 3.47 29.04 9.02
CA HIS A 79 2.81 28.81 10.31
C HIS A 79 2.95 27.35 10.77
N PHE A 80 2.61 26.38 9.93
CA PHE A 80 2.72 24.98 10.32
C PHE A 80 4.17 24.51 10.43
N ARG A 81 5.07 24.96 9.54
CA ARG A 81 6.49 24.58 9.55
C ARG A 81 7.24 25.11 10.78
N ALA A 82 6.83 26.25 11.32
CA ALA A 82 7.42 26.84 12.53
C ALA A 82 7.38 25.88 13.72
N ASP A 83 6.34 25.06 13.81
CA ASP A 83 6.19 24.04 14.86
C ASP A 83 7.10 22.79 14.64
N GLY A 84 7.96 22.78 13.61
CA GLY A 84 8.94 21.72 13.36
C GLY A 84 8.36 20.38 12.94
N GLN A 85 8.95 19.28 13.44
CA GLN A 85 8.58 17.91 13.03
C GLN A 85 7.07 17.65 13.23
N GLY A 86 6.46 16.98 12.25
CA GLY A 86 5.03 16.64 12.29
C GLY A 86 4.08 17.74 11.80
N TRP A 87 4.58 18.85 11.26
CA TRP A 87 3.75 19.96 10.76
C TRP A 87 2.69 19.54 9.73
N GLN A 88 3.02 18.60 8.84
CA GLN A 88 2.05 18.06 7.87
C GLN A 88 0.91 17.29 8.54
N THR A 89 1.19 16.61 9.65
CA THR A 89 0.16 15.90 10.43
C THR A 89 -0.76 16.91 11.11
N ARG A 90 -0.20 17.94 11.75
CA ARG A 90 -0.99 19.04 12.35
C ARG A 90 -1.86 19.76 11.31
N MET A 91 -1.29 20.04 10.13
CA MET A 91 -2.03 20.64 9.02
C MET A 91 -3.19 19.74 8.58
N ASN A 92 -2.95 18.43 8.42
CA ASN A 92 -4.01 17.47 8.09
C ASN A 92 -5.10 17.40 9.18
N ASP A 93 -4.73 17.44 10.46
CA ASP A 93 -5.69 17.41 11.57
C ASP A 93 -6.55 18.68 11.62
N ALA A 94 -5.96 19.85 11.33
CA ALA A 94 -6.69 21.10 11.17
C ALA A 94 -7.72 21.02 10.01
N LEU A 95 -7.32 20.46 8.87
CA LEU A 95 -8.22 20.25 7.74
C LEU A 95 -9.36 19.29 8.09
N ARG A 96 -9.07 18.17 8.78
CA ARG A 96 -10.10 17.22 9.25
C ARG A 96 -11.09 17.91 10.19
N LYS A 97 -10.60 18.71 11.15
CA LYS A 97 -11.43 19.44 12.10
C LYS A 97 -12.39 20.40 11.40
N VAL A 98 -11.90 21.19 10.44
CA VAL A 98 -12.75 22.13 9.67
C VAL A 98 -13.76 21.40 8.79
N ALA A 99 -13.38 20.25 8.22
CA ALA A 99 -14.26 19.40 7.43
C ALA A 99 -15.25 18.55 8.27
N GLY A 100 -15.17 18.60 9.60
CA GLY A 100 -16.00 17.78 10.49
C GLY A 100 -15.65 16.28 10.49
N LEU A 101 -14.45 15.92 10.01
CA LEU A 101 -13.95 14.55 9.98
C LEU A 101 -13.27 14.23 11.32
N LYS A 102 -13.71 13.15 11.98
CA LYS A 102 -13.06 12.62 13.18
C LYS A 102 -11.87 11.75 12.81
#